data_AF-A0A257VM35-F1
#
_entry.id   AF-A0A257VM35-F1
#
_cell.length_a   1.000
_cell.length_b   1.000
_cell.length_c   1.000
_cell.angle_alpha   90.00
_cell.angle_beta   90.00
_cell.angle_gamma   90.00
#
_symmetry.space_group_name_H-M   'P 1'
#
loop_
_entity.id
_entity.type
_entity.pdbx_description
1 polymer ?
#
loop_
_entity_poly.entity_id
_entity_poly.type
_entity_poly.pdbx_seq_one_letter_code
_entity_poly.pdbx_strand_id
1 'polypeptide(L)'
;MMAPPASDLSVALRSRLQQLEAHLGTVLRGKAEVVRLSLVGLLSRGHLLIEDVPGVGKTTLAHALARAVDSRFHRIQFTADMLPGDVLGVTVFNAQTQEFEFKPGAIFTNFLLADEINRATPKTQSALLEAMNEQQISIDGRSYPLARPFMVIATQNPVEHHGTYPLPESQLDRFLMRLRIGYPDAASEREILRRGGADHNAVSA
;
A
#
# COMPACT_ATOMS: atom_id res chain seq x y z
N MET A 1 31.25 -23.21 4.74
CA MET A 1 30.76 -21.95 5.36
C MET A 1 29.60 -22.35 6.28
N MET A 2 29.86 -22.56 7.58
CA MET A 2 28.82 -22.96 8.54
C MET A 2 27.86 -21.79 8.74
N ALA A 3 26.54 -22.05 8.66
CA ALA A 3 25.53 -21.08 9.02
C ALA A 3 25.74 -20.63 10.48
N PRO A 4 25.60 -19.32 10.80
CA PRO A 4 25.73 -18.84 12.16
C PRO A 4 24.69 -19.51 13.07
N PRO A 5 25.00 -19.76 14.36
CA PRO A 5 24.05 -20.35 15.30
C PRO A 5 22.80 -19.47 15.41
N ALA A 6 21.63 -20.09 15.64
CA ALA A 6 20.32 -19.42 15.60
C ALA A 6 20.20 -18.20 16.55
N SER A 7 20.99 -18.16 17.62
CA SER A 7 21.11 -16.99 18.52
C SER A 7 21.62 -15.75 17.79
N ASP A 8 22.63 -15.89 16.96
CA ASP A 8 23.34 -14.78 16.30
C ASP A 8 22.50 -14.21 15.16
N LEU A 9 21.77 -15.08 14.45
CA LEU A 9 20.80 -14.65 13.43
C LEU A 9 19.67 -13.83 14.05
N SER A 10 19.18 -14.23 15.23
CA SER A 10 18.11 -13.51 15.92
C SER A 10 18.53 -12.13 16.40
N VAL A 11 19.79 -11.97 16.85
CA VAL A 11 20.36 -10.68 17.28
C VAL A 11 20.59 -9.78 16.08
N ALA A 12 21.19 -10.30 15.01
CA ALA A 12 21.42 -9.55 13.78
C ALA A 12 20.11 -9.08 13.13
N LEU A 13 19.08 -9.92 13.11
CA LEU A 13 17.77 -9.56 12.58
C LEU A 13 17.11 -8.46 13.41
N ARG A 14 17.12 -8.56 14.74
CA ARG A 14 16.59 -7.51 15.63
C ARG A 14 17.29 -6.18 15.39
N SER A 15 18.62 -6.19 15.27
CA SER A 15 19.39 -4.98 15.00
C SER A 15 19.02 -4.34 13.65
N ARG A 16 18.86 -5.15 12.59
CA ARG A 16 18.43 -4.64 11.28
C ARG A 16 17.02 -4.07 11.29
N LEU A 17 16.10 -4.73 12.01
CA LEU A 17 14.73 -4.23 12.17
C LEU A 17 14.69 -2.91 12.94
N GLN A 18 15.49 -2.77 14.00
CA GLN A 18 15.62 -1.51 14.75
C GLN A 18 16.19 -0.38 13.88
N GLN A 19 17.20 -0.68 13.06
CA GLN A 19 17.75 0.30 12.11
C GLN A 19 16.70 0.71 11.06
N LEU A 20 15.92 -0.24 10.58
CA LEU A 20 14.86 0.01 9.62
C LEU A 20 13.73 0.88 10.21
N GLU A 21 13.27 0.53 11.42
CA GLU A 21 12.27 1.30 12.16
C GLU A 21 12.75 2.72 12.42
N ALA A 22 14.02 2.88 12.84
CA ALA A 22 14.63 4.20 13.05
C ALA A 22 14.69 5.01 11.75
N HIS A 23 15.10 4.40 10.63
CA HIS A 23 15.17 5.07 9.33
C HIS A 23 13.79 5.53 8.85
N LEU A 24 12.78 4.65 8.91
CA LEU A 24 11.40 4.99 8.56
C LEU A 24 10.82 6.08 9.49
N GLY A 25 11.20 6.07 10.77
CA GLY A 25 10.84 7.12 11.73
C GLY A 25 11.40 8.50 11.38
N THR A 26 12.50 8.58 10.62
CA THR A 26 13.00 9.88 10.13
C THR A 26 12.17 10.46 8.98
N VAL A 27 11.46 9.59 8.27
CA VAL A 27 10.62 9.89 7.12
C VAL A 27 9.20 10.26 7.56
N LEU A 28 8.63 9.51 8.51
CA LEU A 28 7.32 9.80 9.11
C LEU A 28 7.48 10.27 10.57
N ARG A 29 7.70 11.59 10.74
CA ARG A 29 8.02 12.19 12.05
C ARG A 29 6.85 12.15 13.03
N GLY A 30 7.17 11.84 14.29
CA GLY A 30 6.18 11.80 15.38
C GLY A 30 5.20 10.62 15.31
N LYS A 31 5.45 9.62 14.44
CA LYS A 31 4.54 8.49 14.18
C LYS A 31 5.22 7.13 14.32
N ALA A 32 6.04 6.97 15.36
CA ALA A 32 6.82 5.75 15.61
C ALA A 32 5.93 4.48 15.67
N GLU A 33 4.77 4.57 16.30
CA GLU A 33 3.82 3.45 16.39
C GLU A 33 3.30 3.02 15.01
N VAL A 34 2.90 3.97 14.16
CA VAL A 34 2.43 3.69 12.79
C VAL A 34 3.52 3.00 11.97
N VAL A 35 4.76 3.49 12.06
CA VAL A 35 5.91 2.88 11.38
C VAL A 35 6.10 1.44 11.84
N ARG A 36 6.11 1.22 13.16
CA ARG A 36 6.28 -0.12 13.75
C ARG A 36 5.18 -1.08 13.34
N LEU A 37 3.91 -0.68 13.45
CA LEU A 37 2.77 -1.50 13.04
C LEU A 37 2.80 -1.79 11.55
N SER A 38 3.26 -0.84 10.73
CA SER A 38 3.39 -1.05 9.28
C SER A 38 4.48 -2.07 8.94
N LEU A 39 5.60 -2.06 9.67
CA LEU A 39 6.64 -3.09 9.56
C LEU A 39 6.12 -4.46 10.01
N VAL A 40 5.35 -4.52 11.11
CA VAL A 40 4.69 -5.76 11.55
C VAL A 40 3.76 -6.27 10.45
N GLY A 41 2.97 -5.39 9.83
CA GLY A 41 2.11 -5.74 8.71
C GLY A 41 2.86 -6.33 7.53
N LEU A 42 3.94 -5.68 7.09
CA LEU A 42 4.80 -6.17 6.02
C LEU A 42 5.39 -7.55 6.33
N LEU A 43 5.97 -7.74 7.52
CA LEU A 43 6.59 -9.00 7.93
C LEU A 43 5.56 -10.13 8.10
N SER A 44 4.33 -9.79 8.45
CA SER A 44 3.20 -10.72 8.56
C SER A 44 2.54 -11.00 7.21
N ARG A 45 3.00 -10.36 6.12
CA ARG A 45 2.39 -10.41 4.79
C ARG A 45 0.92 -9.95 4.78
N GLY A 46 0.59 -9.04 5.69
CA GLY A 46 -0.74 -8.47 5.82
C GLY A 46 -0.88 -7.15 5.08
N HIS A 47 -2.14 -6.75 4.87
CA HIS A 47 -2.52 -5.48 4.26
C HIS A 47 -2.94 -4.48 5.33
N LEU A 48 -2.79 -3.18 5.03
CA LEU A 48 -3.11 -2.10 5.96
C LEU A 48 -4.26 -1.26 5.42
N LEU A 49 -5.16 -0.84 6.32
CA LEU A 49 -6.17 0.16 6.05
C LEU A 49 -5.89 1.41 6.87
N ILE A 50 -5.74 2.56 6.22
CA ILE A 50 -5.44 3.84 6.87
C ILE A 50 -6.67 4.76 6.82
N GLU A 51 -7.29 4.94 7.98
CA GLU A 51 -8.44 5.83 8.17
C GLU A 51 -7.95 7.21 8.57
N ASP A 52 -7.96 8.15 7.63
CA ASP A 52 -7.46 9.49 7.94
C ASP A 52 -7.85 10.52 6.91
N VAL A 53 -7.65 11.77 7.29
CA VAL A 53 -7.77 12.92 6.41
C VAL A 53 -6.62 13.01 5.39
N PRO A 54 -6.82 13.69 4.25
CA PRO A 54 -5.77 13.91 3.26
C PRO A 54 -4.56 14.66 3.84
N GLY A 55 -3.36 14.44 3.29
CA GLY A 55 -2.16 15.23 3.60
C GLY A 55 -1.34 14.78 4.82
N VAL A 56 -1.71 13.69 5.51
CA VAL A 56 -1.03 13.21 6.74
C VAL A 56 0.19 12.30 6.49
N GLY A 57 0.71 12.22 5.26
CA GLY A 57 1.92 11.43 4.95
C GLY A 57 1.70 9.95 4.66
N LYS A 58 0.48 9.53 4.27
CA LYS A 58 0.16 8.15 3.86
C LYS A 58 1.03 7.68 2.68
N THR A 59 1.14 8.53 1.66
CA THR A 59 1.99 8.28 0.48
C THR A 59 3.45 8.14 0.86
N THR A 60 3.91 9.01 1.77
CA THR A 60 5.28 9.00 2.29
C THR A 60 5.59 7.67 2.98
N LEU A 61 4.69 7.19 3.85
CA LEU A 61 4.82 5.89 4.52
C LEU A 61 4.90 4.73 3.51
N ALA A 62 3.94 4.66 2.59
CA ALA A 62 3.85 3.56 1.63
C ALA A 62 5.09 3.49 0.71
N HIS A 63 5.54 4.64 0.20
CA HIS A 63 6.74 4.71 -0.63
C HIS A 63 8.01 4.39 0.17
N ALA A 64 8.11 4.84 1.43
CA ALA A 64 9.25 4.53 2.29
C ALA A 64 9.36 3.03 2.59
N LEU A 65 8.24 2.34 2.83
CA LEU A 65 8.20 0.89 3.01
C LEU A 65 8.67 0.14 1.75
N ALA A 66 8.23 0.56 0.57
CA ALA A 66 8.65 -0.05 -0.69
C ALA A 66 10.17 0.12 -0.93
N ARG A 67 10.69 1.33 -0.69
CA ARG A 67 12.13 1.65 -0.80
C ARG A 67 12.98 0.87 0.21
N ALA A 68 12.47 0.68 1.41
CA ALA A 68 13.13 -0.08 2.48
C ALA A 68 13.46 -1.53 2.10
N VAL A 69 12.70 -2.12 1.17
CA VAL A 69 12.89 -3.50 0.70
C VAL A 69 13.10 -3.60 -0.82
N ASP A 70 13.60 -2.51 -1.43
CA ASP A 70 13.94 -2.41 -2.86
C ASP A 70 12.86 -3.00 -3.79
N SER A 71 11.62 -2.58 -3.57
CA SER A 71 10.43 -3.17 -4.20
C SER A 71 9.65 -2.15 -5.01
N ARG A 72 8.91 -2.65 -6.02
CA ARG A 72 8.07 -1.79 -6.87
C ARG A 72 6.95 -1.16 -6.07
N PHE A 73 6.67 0.10 -6.35
CA PHE A 73 5.60 0.87 -5.76
C PHE A 73 4.68 1.36 -6.85
N HIS A 74 3.37 1.25 -6.62
CA HIS A 74 2.37 1.84 -7.48
C HIS A 74 1.28 2.48 -6.62
N ARG A 75 0.75 3.61 -7.11
CA ARG A 75 -0.30 4.37 -6.44
C ARG A 75 -1.48 4.49 -7.39
N ILE A 76 -2.67 4.20 -6.87
CA ILE A 76 -3.94 4.42 -7.57
C ILE A 76 -4.91 5.18 -6.69
N GLN A 77 -5.65 6.07 -7.32
CA GLN A 77 -6.72 6.83 -6.71
C GLN A 77 -8.04 6.18 -7.11
N PHE A 78 -8.81 5.67 -6.16
CA PHE A 78 -10.12 5.09 -6.44
C PHE A 78 -11.13 6.20 -6.74
N THR A 79 -11.91 5.99 -7.79
CA THR A 79 -12.96 6.90 -8.26
C THR A 79 -14.26 6.11 -8.49
N ALA A 80 -15.39 6.81 -8.55
CA ALA A 80 -16.71 6.18 -8.66
C ALA A 80 -16.92 5.45 -9.99
N ASP A 81 -16.19 5.83 -11.02
CA ASP A 81 -16.20 5.25 -12.37
C ASP A 81 -15.15 4.16 -12.58
N MET A 82 -14.26 3.93 -11.61
CA MET A 82 -13.21 2.91 -11.71
C MET A 82 -13.82 1.50 -11.82
N LEU A 83 -13.37 0.77 -12.82
CA LEU A 83 -13.78 -0.60 -13.10
C LEU A 83 -12.83 -1.61 -12.45
N PRO A 84 -13.29 -2.85 -12.17
CA PRO A 84 -12.41 -3.92 -11.71
C PRO A 84 -11.19 -4.15 -12.62
N GLY A 85 -11.36 -3.95 -13.94
CA GLY A 85 -10.31 -4.10 -14.93
C GLY A 85 -9.17 -3.08 -14.79
N ASP A 86 -9.42 -1.88 -14.25
CA ASP A 86 -8.37 -0.89 -14.02
C ASP A 86 -7.42 -1.34 -12.88
N VAL A 87 -7.95 -2.09 -11.92
CA VAL A 87 -7.21 -2.63 -10.78
C VAL A 87 -6.52 -3.94 -11.15
N LEU A 88 -7.29 -4.90 -11.66
CA LEU A 88 -6.81 -6.27 -11.92
C LEU A 88 -6.12 -6.40 -13.28
N GLY A 89 -6.51 -5.62 -14.27
CA GLY A 89 -6.10 -5.77 -15.66
C GLY A 89 -7.24 -6.27 -16.54
N VAL A 90 -6.99 -6.24 -17.84
CA VAL A 90 -7.97 -6.59 -18.87
C VAL A 90 -7.30 -7.38 -20.00
N THR A 91 -8.08 -8.21 -20.66
CA THR A 91 -7.65 -8.87 -21.89
C THR A 91 -8.10 -8.04 -23.08
N VAL A 92 -7.17 -7.66 -23.95
CA VAL A 92 -7.42 -6.82 -25.12
C VAL A 92 -7.07 -7.60 -26.39
N PHE A 93 -7.93 -7.54 -27.40
CA PHE A 93 -7.63 -8.12 -28.70
C PHE A 93 -6.60 -7.26 -29.44
N ASN A 94 -5.44 -7.85 -29.76
CA ASN A 94 -4.42 -7.23 -30.57
C ASN A 94 -4.68 -7.54 -32.05
N ALA A 95 -5.10 -6.53 -32.81
CA ALA A 95 -5.44 -6.69 -34.23
C ALA A 95 -4.24 -7.06 -35.12
N GLN A 96 -3.00 -6.77 -34.69
CA GLN A 96 -1.79 -7.10 -35.46
C GLN A 96 -1.43 -8.59 -35.32
N THR A 97 -1.53 -9.13 -34.11
CA THR A 97 -1.22 -10.54 -33.83
C THR A 97 -2.44 -11.46 -33.97
N GLN A 98 -3.64 -10.88 -34.03
CA GLN A 98 -4.93 -11.59 -33.95
C GLN A 98 -5.08 -12.43 -32.68
N GLU A 99 -4.42 -12.00 -31.60
CA GLU A 99 -4.42 -12.70 -30.32
C GLU A 99 -4.98 -11.81 -29.20
N PHE A 100 -5.53 -12.45 -28.18
CA PHE A 100 -5.94 -11.81 -26.95
C PHE A 100 -4.73 -11.66 -26.02
N GLU A 101 -4.32 -10.41 -25.75
CA GLU A 101 -3.20 -10.07 -24.89
C GLU A 101 -3.69 -9.57 -23.54
N PHE A 102 -3.15 -10.13 -22.46
CA PHE A 102 -3.42 -9.63 -21.12
C PHE A 102 -2.62 -8.36 -20.84
N LYS A 103 -3.32 -7.28 -20.47
CA LYS A 103 -2.74 -6.04 -19.99
C LYS A 103 -2.85 -5.98 -18.46
N PRO A 104 -1.74 -6.05 -17.72
CA PRO A 104 -1.76 -6.04 -16.27
C PRO A 104 -2.30 -4.72 -15.72
N GLY A 105 -3.18 -4.81 -14.73
CA GLY A 105 -3.68 -3.65 -14.00
C GLY A 105 -2.72 -3.15 -12.92
N ALA A 106 -3.16 -2.14 -12.19
CA ALA A 106 -2.40 -1.50 -11.13
C ALA A 106 -1.92 -2.43 -10.01
N ILE A 107 -2.60 -3.56 -9.80
CA ILE A 107 -2.27 -4.51 -8.73
C ILE A 107 -0.95 -5.26 -8.94
N PHE A 108 -0.40 -5.26 -10.17
CA PHE A 108 0.87 -5.92 -10.48
C PHE A 108 2.09 -5.11 -10.02
N THR A 109 2.20 -4.95 -8.72
CA THR A 109 3.28 -4.27 -8.00
C THR A 109 3.62 -5.03 -6.72
N ASN A 110 4.69 -4.65 -6.02
CA ASN A 110 4.98 -5.19 -4.69
C ASN A 110 4.21 -4.41 -3.61
N PHE A 111 4.16 -3.09 -3.73
CA PHE A 111 3.43 -2.20 -2.83
C PHE A 111 2.40 -1.40 -3.63
N LEU A 112 1.13 -1.53 -3.26
CA LEU A 112 0.03 -0.78 -3.84
C LEU A 112 -0.55 0.17 -2.79
N LEU A 113 -0.47 1.48 -3.06
CA LEU A 113 -1.25 2.48 -2.34
C LEU A 113 -2.60 2.66 -3.05
N ALA A 114 -3.68 2.21 -2.43
CA ALA A 114 -5.04 2.32 -2.92
C ALA A 114 -5.77 3.46 -2.18
N ASP A 115 -5.69 4.67 -2.74
CA ASP A 115 -6.27 5.85 -2.10
C ASP A 115 -7.79 5.91 -2.26
N GLU A 116 -8.48 6.25 -1.17
CA GLU A 116 -9.93 6.43 -1.11
C GLU A 116 -10.72 5.23 -1.65
N ILE A 117 -10.35 4.02 -1.20
CA ILE A 117 -10.97 2.75 -1.64
C ILE A 117 -12.50 2.78 -1.54
N ASN A 118 -13.04 3.53 -0.58
CA ASN A 118 -14.45 3.74 -0.37
C ASN A 118 -15.14 4.58 -1.46
N ARG A 119 -14.43 5.15 -2.46
CA ARG A 119 -15.04 5.89 -3.58
C ARG A 119 -15.40 5.00 -4.76
N ALA A 120 -14.75 3.85 -4.94
CA ALA A 120 -15.14 2.95 -6.02
C ALA A 120 -16.33 2.08 -5.66
N THR A 121 -16.95 1.51 -6.68
CA THR A 121 -18.09 0.61 -6.51
C THR A 121 -17.72 -0.63 -5.67
N PRO A 122 -18.70 -1.26 -4.98
CA PRO A 122 -18.46 -2.49 -4.23
C PRO A 122 -17.85 -3.62 -5.06
N LYS A 123 -18.11 -3.64 -6.38
CA LYS A 123 -17.54 -4.63 -7.30
C LYS A 123 -16.04 -4.42 -7.48
N THR A 124 -15.59 -3.18 -7.69
CA THR A 124 -14.17 -2.82 -7.82
C THR A 124 -13.42 -3.03 -6.50
N GLN A 125 -14.04 -2.68 -5.37
CA GLN A 125 -13.50 -2.98 -4.04
C GLN A 125 -13.30 -4.49 -3.83
N SER A 126 -14.34 -5.28 -4.12
CA SER A 126 -14.30 -6.74 -3.96
C SER A 126 -13.21 -7.38 -4.82
N ALA A 127 -13.03 -6.89 -6.05
CA ALA A 127 -11.98 -7.35 -6.96
C ALA A 127 -10.56 -7.18 -6.35
N LEU A 128 -10.25 -6.00 -5.79
CA LEU A 128 -8.99 -5.76 -5.10
C LEU A 128 -8.83 -6.69 -3.89
N LEU A 129 -9.87 -6.80 -3.06
CA LEU A 129 -9.84 -7.57 -1.81
C LEU A 129 -9.72 -9.08 -2.04
N GLU A 130 -10.32 -9.60 -3.11
CA GLU A 130 -10.16 -10.99 -3.53
C GLU A 130 -8.70 -11.26 -3.90
N ALA A 131 -8.11 -10.39 -4.72
CA ALA A 131 -6.72 -10.51 -5.12
C ALA A 131 -5.73 -10.38 -3.95
N MET A 132 -6.06 -9.56 -2.95
CA MET A 132 -5.31 -9.48 -1.68
C MET A 132 -5.27 -10.82 -0.96
N ASN A 133 -6.42 -11.46 -0.81
CA ASN A 133 -6.53 -12.73 -0.10
C ASN A 133 -5.87 -13.89 -0.85
N GLU A 134 -6.12 -13.97 -2.16
CA GLU A 134 -5.65 -15.09 -2.98
C GLU A 134 -4.19 -14.93 -3.42
N GLN A 135 -3.62 -13.72 -3.32
CA GLN A 135 -2.28 -13.37 -3.81
C GLN A 135 -2.08 -13.67 -5.32
N GLN A 136 -3.19 -13.75 -6.05
CA GLN A 136 -3.26 -13.97 -7.48
C GLN A 136 -4.59 -13.41 -7.98
N ILE A 137 -4.70 -13.23 -9.30
CA ILE A 137 -5.96 -12.90 -9.95
C ILE A 137 -6.30 -13.96 -10.98
N SER A 138 -7.59 -14.13 -11.29
CA SER A 138 -8.06 -15.03 -12.34
C SER A 138 -8.88 -14.25 -13.36
N ILE A 139 -8.40 -14.21 -14.61
CA ILE A 139 -9.03 -13.51 -15.73
C ILE A 139 -9.07 -14.47 -16.92
N ASP A 140 -10.25 -14.62 -17.53
CA ASP A 140 -10.49 -15.49 -18.69
C ASP A 140 -9.96 -16.93 -18.52
N GLY A 141 -10.15 -17.50 -17.33
CA GLY A 141 -9.72 -18.86 -17.00
C GLY A 141 -8.20 -19.02 -16.80
N ARG A 142 -7.43 -17.93 -16.83
CA ARG A 142 -5.99 -17.93 -16.53
C ARG A 142 -5.72 -17.22 -15.19
N SER A 143 -4.88 -17.84 -14.37
CA SER A 143 -4.45 -17.26 -13.10
C SER A 143 -3.08 -16.59 -13.24
N TYR A 144 -2.96 -15.38 -12.69
CA TYR A 144 -1.74 -14.59 -12.71
C TYR A 144 -1.30 -14.31 -11.26
N PRO A 145 -0.13 -14.80 -10.82
CA PRO A 145 0.35 -14.59 -9.46
C PRO A 145 0.80 -13.13 -9.26
N LEU A 146 0.57 -12.60 -8.05
CA LEU A 146 1.08 -11.27 -7.66
C LEU A 146 2.54 -11.35 -7.20
N ALA A 147 3.24 -10.21 -7.29
CA ALA A 147 4.66 -10.13 -6.93
C ALA A 147 4.88 -10.41 -5.43
N ARG A 148 6.03 -10.96 -5.04
CA ARG A 148 6.38 -11.17 -3.62
C ARG A 148 7.57 -10.28 -3.22
N PRO A 149 7.49 -9.53 -2.11
CA PRO A 149 6.32 -9.34 -1.25
C PRO A 149 5.19 -8.59 -1.96
N PHE A 150 3.94 -8.85 -1.56
CA PHE A 150 2.75 -8.10 -1.98
C PHE A 150 2.09 -7.45 -0.76
N MET A 151 1.92 -6.14 -0.79
CA MET A 151 1.28 -5.39 0.28
C MET A 151 0.38 -4.31 -0.31
N VAL A 152 -0.84 -4.25 0.20
CA VAL A 152 -1.81 -3.20 -0.14
C VAL A 152 -1.94 -2.31 1.08
N ILE A 153 -1.80 -1.01 0.86
CA ILE A 153 -2.05 0.03 1.83
C ILE A 153 -3.25 0.80 1.29
N ALA A 154 -4.43 0.47 1.77
CA ALA A 154 -5.66 1.14 1.38
C ALA A 154 -5.92 2.35 2.28
N THR A 155 -6.52 3.39 1.74
CA THR A 155 -6.93 4.56 2.53
C THR A 155 -8.42 4.78 2.36
N GLN A 156 -9.09 5.19 3.44
CA GLN A 156 -10.49 5.63 3.39
C GLN A 156 -10.67 6.87 4.27
N ASN A 157 -11.52 7.79 3.81
CA ASN A 157 -11.91 8.95 4.59
C ASN A 157 -13.28 8.67 5.23
N PRO A 158 -13.39 8.54 6.57
CA PRO A 158 -14.65 8.18 7.23
C PRO A 158 -15.69 9.32 7.23
N VAL A 159 -15.29 10.56 6.92
CA VAL A 159 -16.15 11.75 7.03
C VAL A 159 -16.91 12.03 5.71
N GLU A 160 -16.43 11.53 4.58
CA GLU A 160 -17.06 11.71 3.28
C GLU A 160 -18.18 10.68 3.06
N HIS A 161 -19.43 11.12 3.19
CA HIS A 161 -20.63 10.29 3.00
C HIS A 161 -21.28 10.43 1.62
N HIS A 162 -20.92 11.45 0.84
CA HIS A 162 -21.52 11.66 -0.50
C HIS A 162 -20.70 10.96 -1.57
N GLY A 163 -21.32 10.01 -2.26
CA GLY A 163 -20.68 9.27 -3.36
C GLY A 163 -19.63 8.26 -2.93
N THR A 164 -19.72 7.76 -1.68
CA THR A 164 -18.85 6.71 -1.15
C THR A 164 -19.63 5.45 -0.81
N TYR A 165 -18.96 4.31 -0.96
CA TYR A 165 -19.39 2.96 -0.62
C TYR A 165 -18.52 2.46 0.54
N PRO A 166 -19.04 2.45 1.79
CA PRO A 166 -18.26 1.97 2.92
C PRO A 166 -17.96 0.48 2.77
N LEU A 167 -16.76 0.07 3.21
CA LEU A 167 -16.39 -1.34 3.27
C LEU A 167 -17.24 -2.05 4.33
N PRO A 168 -17.99 -3.12 3.99
CA PRO A 168 -18.65 -3.98 4.97
C PRO A 168 -17.66 -4.59 5.96
N GLU A 169 -18.10 -4.95 7.16
CA GLU A 169 -17.23 -5.57 8.19
C GLU A 169 -16.47 -6.79 7.64
N SER A 170 -17.14 -7.64 6.88
CA SER A 170 -16.53 -8.81 6.25
C SER A 170 -15.40 -8.47 5.27
N GLN A 171 -15.40 -7.27 4.69
CA GLN A 171 -14.31 -6.76 3.84
C GLN A 171 -13.19 -6.13 4.66
N LEU A 172 -13.52 -5.47 5.77
CA LEU A 172 -12.54 -4.90 6.70
C LEU A 172 -11.64 -5.98 7.32
N ASP A 173 -12.18 -7.17 7.59
CA ASP A 173 -11.43 -8.31 8.15
C ASP A 173 -10.29 -8.81 7.26
N ARG A 174 -10.27 -8.41 5.97
CA ARG A 174 -9.18 -8.74 5.04
C ARG A 174 -7.95 -7.86 5.23
N PHE A 175 -8.06 -6.79 6.00
CA PHE A 175 -6.93 -5.98 6.41
C PHE A 175 -6.42 -6.48 7.77
N LEU A 176 -5.11 -6.69 7.88
CA LEU A 176 -4.51 -7.13 9.12
C LEU A 176 -4.64 -6.06 10.20
N MET A 177 -4.52 -4.78 9.82
CA MET A 177 -4.60 -3.67 10.76
C MET A 177 -5.32 -2.47 10.15
N ARG A 178 -6.07 -1.77 11.01
CA ARG A 178 -6.62 -0.44 10.76
C ARG A 178 -5.81 0.58 11.55
N LEU A 179 -5.15 1.48 10.84
CA LEU A 179 -4.24 2.47 11.42
C LEU A 179 -4.83 3.89 11.23
N ARG A 180 -4.49 4.77 12.17
CA ARG A 180 -4.74 6.21 12.08
C ARG A 180 -3.40 6.92 12.23
N ILE A 181 -3.04 7.78 11.28
CA ILE A 181 -1.80 8.56 11.35
C ILE A 181 -2.06 9.83 12.15
N GLY A 182 -3.10 10.59 11.82
CA GLY A 182 -3.43 11.91 12.35
C GLY A 182 -2.39 12.97 11.98
N TYR A 183 -2.71 14.23 12.26
CA TYR A 183 -1.76 15.33 12.07
C TYR A 183 -0.50 15.13 12.92
N PRO A 184 0.68 15.55 12.44
CA PRO A 184 1.89 15.59 13.25
C PRO A 184 1.68 16.52 14.46
N ASP A 185 2.41 16.28 15.55
CA ASP A 185 2.46 17.25 16.64
C ASP A 185 3.10 18.57 16.16
N ALA A 186 2.88 19.67 16.90
CA ALA A 186 3.32 21.00 16.49
C ALA A 186 4.86 21.09 16.28
N ALA A 187 5.65 20.27 16.98
CA ALA A 187 7.10 20.24 16.80
C ALA A 187 7.48 19.57 15.47
N SER A 188 6.87 18.43 15.19
CA SER A 188 7.02 17.66 13.94
C SER A 188 6.50 18.43 12.74
N GLU A 189 5.35 19.12 12.87
CA GLU A 189 4.77 19.99 11.84
C GLU A 189 5.73 21.14 11.49
N ARG A 190 6.27 21.84 12.49
CA ARG A 190 7.29 22.88 12.28
C ARG A 190 8.52 22.34 11.57
N GLU A 191 8.97 21.14 11.91
CA GLU A 191 10.12 20.54 11.23
C GLU A 191 9.81 20.19 9.77
N ILE A 192 8.61 19.66 9.49
CA ILE A 192 8.13 19.40 8.13
C ILE A 192 8.08 20.70 7.32
N LEU A 193 7.52 21.78 7.87
CA LEU A 193 7.44 23.08 7.18
C LEU A 193 8.83 23.70 6.92
N ARG A 194 9.78 23.56 7.86
CA ARG A 194 11.15 24.07 7.69
C ARG A 194 11.92 23.37 6.56
N ARG A 195 11.60 22.10 6.26
CA ARG A 195 12.23 21.35 5.15
C ARG A 195 11.39 21.41 3.87
N GLY A 196 10.06 21.40 3.98
CA GLY A 196 9.10 21.39 2.88
C GLY A 196 9.04 22.67 2.05
N GLY A 197 9.61 23.78 2.52
CA GLY A 197 9.80 24.98 1.71
C GLY A 197 10.82 24.83 0.57
N ALA A 198 11.63 23.77 0.54
CA ALA A 198 12.66 23.55 -0.48
C ALA A 198 12.30 22.51 -1.57
N ASP A 199 11.35 21.59 -1.31
CA ASP A 199 11.19 20.36 -2.11
C ASP A 199 9.84 20.19 -2.83
N HIS A 200 8.96 21.20 -2.84
CA HIS A 200 7.71 21.14 -3.63
C HIS A 200 7.92 21.25 -5.16
N ASN A 201 9.15 21.42 -5.65
CA ASN A 201 9.46 21.47 -7.09
C ASN A 201 10.12 20.20 -7.65
N ALA A 202 10.34 19.14 -6.86
CA ALA A 202 11.18 18.00 -7.29
C ALA A 202 10.47 16.65 -7.48
N VAL A 203 9.13 16.57 -7.34
CA VAL A 203 8.37 15.30 -7.52
C VAL A 203 7.44 15.33 -8.74
N SER A 204 7.69 16.25 -9.66
CA SER A 204 7.10 16.25 -11.01
C SER A 204 8.20 16.24 -12.05
N ALA A 205 8.86 15.10 -12.23
CA ALA A 205 9.62 14.72 -13.41
C ALA A 205 9.68 13.18 -13.49
#